data_AF-A0A1V4LSL3-F1
#
_entry.id   AF-A0A1V4LSL3-F1
#
_cell.length_a   1.000
_cell.length_b   1.000
_cell.length_c   1.000
_cell.angle_alpha   90.00
_cell.angle_beta   90.00
_cell.angle_gamma   90.00
#
_symmetry.space_group_name_H-M   'P 1'
#
loop_
_entity.id
_entity.type
_entity.pdbx_description
1 polymer ?
#
loop_
_entity_poly.entity_id
_entity_poly.type
_entity_poly.pdbx_seq_one_letter_code
_entity_poly.pdbx_strand_id
1 'polypeptide(L)'
;MKKSLFIIALTLLTALFVGYYEVLEDAETRSVVFIKQSPTFQVKFRHLFANDADDKPLSQLSNQERQAVINYCKYRLGVTTDLKTQDELEVCKQR
;
A
#
# COMPACT_ATOMS: atom_id res chain seq x y z
N MET A 1 27.54 -18.53 -12.51
CA MET A 1 26.25 -19.24 -12.27
C MET A 1 25.73 -19.02 -10.85
N LYS A 2 26.42 -19.47 -9.78
CA LYS A 2 25.95 -19.30 -8.39
C LYS A 2 25.69 -17.84 -7.99
N LYS A 3 26.62 -16.92 -8.32
CA LYS A 3 26.47 -15.48 -8.02
C LYS A 3 25.23 -14.85 -8.67
N SER A 4 24.90 -15.26 -9.90
CA SER A 4 23.72 -14.76 -10.63
C SER A 4 22.42 -15.23 -9.97
N LEU A 5 22.36 -16.48 -9.50
CA LEU A 5 21.22 -17.01 -8.75
C LEU A 5 20.99 -16.24 -7.45
N PHE A 6 22.06 -15.90 -6.73
CA PHE A 6 21.96 -15.08 -5.51
C PHE A 6 21.40 -13.68 -5.79
N ILE A 7 21.85 -13.02 -6.87
CA ILE A 7 21.34 -11.70 -7.26
C ILE A 7 19.85 -11.77 -7.61
N ILE A 8 19.44 -12.78 -8.38
CA ILE A 8 18.03 -12.97 -8.75
C ILE A 8 17.17 -13.21 -7.50
N ALA A 9 17.62 -14.08 -6.59
CA ALA A 9 16.92 -14.37 -5.36
C ALA A 9 16.77 -13.11 -4.49
N LEU A 10 17.82 -12.29 -4.37
CA LEU A 10 17.79 -11.06 -3.61
C LEU A 10 16.83 -10.03 -4.23
N THR A 11 16.88 -9.83 -5.55
CA THR A 11 15.96 -8.94 -6.27
C THR A 11 14.51 -9.40 -6.16
N LEU A 12 14.27 -10.72 -6.17
CA LEU A 12 12.93 -11.27 -6.00
C LEU A 12 12.43 -11.03 -4.56
N LEU A 13 13.27 -11.24 -3.56
CA LEU A 13 12.94 -10.96 -2.16
C LEU A 13 12.62 -9.48 -1.94
N THR A 14 13.42 -8.57 -2.48
CA THR A 14 13.14 -7.14 -2.38
C THR A 14 11.84 -6.77 -3.07
N ALA A 15 11.58 -7.28 -4.28
CA ALA A 15 10.31 -7.04 -4.97
C ALA A 15 9.10 -7.55 -4.18
N LEU A 16 9.21 -8.70 -3.50
CA LEU A 16 8.13 -9.30 -2.72
C LEU A 16 7.84 -8.57 -1.41
N PHE A 17 8.85 -8.00 -0.76
CA PHE A 17 8.74 -7.44 0.60
C PHE A 17 8.93 -5.94 0.70
N VAL A 18 9.37 -5.25 -0.35
CA VAL A 18 9.48 -3.79 -0.37
C VAL A 18 8.38 -3.20 -1.24
N GLY A 19 7.70 -2.19 -0.73
CA GLY A 19 6.70 -1.41 -1.46
C GLY A 19 6.88 0.07 -1.22
N TYR A 20 6.19 0.89 -2.02
CA TYR A 20 6.13 2.34 -1.81
C TYR A 20 4.76 2.89 -2.19
N TYR A 21 4.47 4.09 -1.71
CA TYR A 21 3.35 4.93 -2.15
C TYR A 21 3.83 6.36 -2.30
N GLU A 22 3.08 7.16 -3.04
CA GLU A 22 3.37 8.57 -3.25
C GLU A 22 2.48 9.43 -2.34
N VAL A 23 3.07 10.51 -1.82
CA VAL A 23 2.39 11.59 -1.10
C VAL A 23 2.65 12.90 -1.83
N LEU A 24 1.68 13.80 -1.84
CA LEU A 24 1.85 15.15 -2.36
C LEU A 24 2.01 16.10 -1.18
N GLU A 25 3.23 16.60 -0.97
CA GLU A 25 3.56 17.56 0.08
C GLU A 25 4.13 18.82 -0.57
N ASP A 26 3.56 19.99 -0.27
CA ASP A 26 4.05 21.29 -0.78
C ASP A 26 4.22 21.36 -2.30
N ALA A 27 3.26 20.78 -3.05
CA ALA A 27 3.30 20.63 -4.51
C ALA A 27 4.44 19.76 -5.06
N GLU A 28 5.13 19.00 -4.19
CA GLU A 28 6.12 18.01 -4.56
C GLU A 28 5.63 16.59 -4.27
N THR A 29 5.77 15.70 -5.24
CA THR A 29 5.47 14.27 -5.05
C THR A 29 6.67 13.58 -4.41
N ARG A 30 6.49 13.02 -3.20
CA ARG A 30 7.51 12.20 -2.53
C ARG A 30 7.09 10.74 -2.46
N SER A 31 8.07 9.85 -2.62
CA SER A 31 7.87 8.40 -2.45
C SER A 31 8.20 7.99 -1.03
N VAL A 32 7.26 7.32 -0.37
CA VAL A 32 7.47 6.75 0.96
C VAL A 32 7.56 5.23 0.84
N VAL A 33 8.74 4.70 1.13
CA VAL A 33 9.06 3.27 1.07
C VAL A 33 8.68 2.57 2.38
N PHE A 34 8.25 1.32 2.30
CA PHE A 34 7.91 0.50 3.46
C PHE A 34 8.19 -0.99 3.23
N ILE A 35 8.34 -1.73 4.33
CA ILE A 35 8.38 -3.20 4.33
C ILE A 35 6.95 -3.75 4.41
N LYS A 36 6.60 -4.63 3.47
CA LYS A 36 5.30 -5.28 3.41
C LYS A 36 5.16 -6.33 4.51
N GLN A 37 3.98 -6.39 5.13
CA GLN A 37 3.66 -7.36 6.18
C GLN A 37 3.44 -8.79 5.63
N SER A 38 3.17 -8.91 4.34
CA SER A 38 3.08 -10.21 3.64
C SER A 38 3.57 -10.08 2.20
N PRO A 39 4.13 -11.14 1.59
CA PRO A 39 4.72 -11.06 0.26
C PRO A 39 3.66 -10.77 -0.82
N THR A 40 4.00 -9.89 -1.76
CA THR A 40 3.23 -9.65 -2.98
C THR A 40 4.10 -9.02 -4.06
N PHE A 41 3.80 -9.32 -5.33
CA PHE A 41 4.44 -8.67 -6.48
C PHE A 41 4.00 -7.21 -6.68
N GLN A 42 2.96 -6.74 -5.98
CA GLN A 42 2.57 -5.34 -6.03
C GLN A 42 3.66 -4.47 -5.39
N VAL A 43 4.33 -3.61 -6.15
CA VAL A 43 5.40 -2.73 -5.63
C VAL A 43 4.86 -1.34 -5.26
N LYS A 44 3.98 -0.76 -6.10
CA LYS A 44 3.35 0.54 -5.85
C LYS A 44 1.97 0.36 -5.21
N PHE A 45 1.72 1.11 -4.15
CA PHE A 45 0.46 1.15 -3.42
C PHE A 45 -0.13 2.55 -3.49
N ARG A 46 -1.45 2.64 -3.41
CA ARG A 46 -2.15 3.91 -3.28
C ARG A 46 -2.55 4.08 -1.82
N HIS A 47 -2.07 5.15 -1.19
CA HIS A 47 -2.53 5.58 0.11
C HIS A 47 -3.59 6.64 -0.10
N LEU A 48 -4.86 6.28 0.04
CA LEU A 48 -5.99 7.20 -0.18
C LEU A 48 -6.10 8.29 0.87
N PHE A 49 -5.31 8.24 1.94
CA PHE A 49 -5.28 9.25 3.00
C PHE A 49 -3.92 9.96 3.05
N ALA A 50 -3.16 9.87 1.95
CA ALA A 50 -1.90 10.59 1.83
C ALA A 50 -2.10 12.11 1.78
N ASN A 51 -3.27 12.56 1.32
CA ASN A 51 -3.60 13.96 1.14
C ASN A 51 -5.01 14.21 1.68
N ASP A 52 -5.24 15.36 2.31
CA ASP A 52 -6.55 15.72 2.88
C ASP A 52 -7.67 15.74 1.83
N ALA A 53 -7.33 16.06 0.58
CA ALA A 53 -8.28 16.07 -0.55
C ALA A 53 -8.81 14.69 -0.94
N ASP A 54 -8.15 13.62 -0.50
CA ASP A 54 -8.51 12.24 -0.82
C ASP A 54 -9.31 11.54 0.30
N ASP A 55 -9.57 12.22 1.44
CA ASP A 55 -10.39 11.66 2.51
C ASP A 55 -11.87 11.58 2.11
N LYS A 56 -12.27 10.40 1.67
CA LYS A 56 -13.63 10.08 1.23
C LYS A 56 -14.26 9.05 2.17
N PRO A 57 -15.56 9.17 2.48
CA PRO A 57 -16.28 8.10 3.17
C PRO A 57 -16.37 6.85 2.29
N LEU A 58 -16.57 5.69 2.92
CA LEU A 58 -16.62 4.40 2.24
C LEU A 58 -17.65 4.37 1.09
N SER A 59 -18.80 5.03 1.29
CA SER A 59 -19.87 5.13 0.29
C SER A 59 -19.46 5.84 -1.01
N GLN A 60 -18.40 6.66 -0.98
CA GLN A 60 -17.89 7.41 -2.11
C GLN A 60 -16.67 6.75 -2.77
N LEU A 61 -16.15 5.66 -2.20
CA LEU A 61 -15.06 4.92 -2.81
C LEU A 61 -15.58 4.04 -3.95
N SER A 62 -14.98 4.23 -5.13
CA SER A 62 -15.10 3.29 -6.25
C SER A 62 -14.54 1.91 -5.87
N ASN A 63 -14.92 0.88 -6.63
CA ASN A 63 -14.40 -0.47 -6.42
C ASN A 63 -12.86 -0.54 -6.49
N GLN A 64 -12.25 0.27 -7.36
CA GLN A 64 -10.79 0.35 -7.48
C GLN A 64 -10.17 1.00 -6.24
N GLU A 65 -10.75 2.08 -5.73
CA GLU A 65 -10.30 2.74 -4.50
C GLU A 65 -10.45 1.80 -3.29
N ARG A 66 -11.56 1.06 -3.19
CA ARG A 66 -11.77 0.05 -2.16
C ARG A 66 -10.67 -1.01 -2.19
N GLN A 67 -10.37 -1.56 -3.37
CA GLN A 67 -9.29 -2.54 -3.50
C GLN A 67 -7.92 -1.95 -3.15
N ALA A 68 -7.69 -0.68 -3.48
CA ALA A 68 -6.47 0.02 -3.10
C ALA A 68 -6.35 0.15 -1.58
N VAL A 69 -7.42 0.53 -0.87
CA VAL A 69 -7.43 0.55 0.61
C VAL A 69 -7.16 -0.85 1.16
N ILE A 70 -7.86 -1.88 0.67
CA ILE A 70 -7.69 -3.27 1.14
C ILE A 70 -6.22 -3.71 0.99
N ASN A 71 -5.63 -3.48 -0.18
CA ASN A 71 -4.24 -3.85 -0.43
C ASN A 71 -3.30 -3.06 0.48
N TYR A 72 -3.50 -1.75 0.56
CA TYR A 72 -2.71 -0.90 1.43
C TYR A 72 -2.80 -1.37 2.89
N CYS A 73 -3.99 -1.59 3.42
CA CYS A 73 -4.24 -2.01 4.80
C CYS A 73 -3.57 -3.36 5.11
N LYS A 74 -3.73 -4.33 4.20
CA LYS A 74 -3.11 -5.65 4.32
C LYS A 74 -1.59 -5.58 4.27
N TYR A 75 -1.04 -4.98 3.23
CA TYR A 75 0.39 -5.07 2.95
C TYR A 75 1.21 -4.03 3.73
N ARG A 76 0.67 -2.85 4.04
CA ARG A 76 1.37 -1.83 4.84
C ARG A 76 1.16 -2.00 6.35
N LEU A 77 -0.09 -2.20 6.76
CA LEU A 77 -0.50 -2.16 8.17
C LEU A 77 -0.67 -3.57 8.76
N GLY A 78 -0.76 -4.61 7.93
CA GLY A 78 -0.96 -5.99 8.40
C GLY A 78 -2.41 -6.30 8.76
N VAL A 79 -3.34 -5.40 8.45
CA VAL A 79 -4.76 -5.52 8.76
C VAL A 79 -5.48 -6.12 7.56
N THR A 80 -6.12 -7.26 7.75
CA THR A 80 -6.97 -7.88 6.73
C THR A 80 -8.41 -7.41 6.94
N THR A 81 -9.03 -6.91 5.88
CA THR A 81 -10.40 -6.38 5.90
C THR A 81 -11.09 -6.61 4.56
N ASP A 82 -12.42 -6.76 4.60
CA ASP A 82 -13.28 -6.79 3.40
C ASP A 82 -13.75 -5.39 3.00
N LEU A 83 -13.50 -4.37 3.83
CA LEU A 83 -13.88 -2.97 3.63
C LEU A 83 -15.38 -2.76 3.35
N LYS A 84 -16.21 -3.37 4.19
CA LYS A 84 -17.68 -3.34 4.17
C LYS A 84 -18.27 -2.21 5.02
N THR A 85 -17.56 -1.74 6.06
CA THR A 85 -18.04 -0.71 6.99
C THR A 85 -17.13 0.51 7.05
N GLN A 86 -17.67 1.65 7.46
CA GLN A 86 -16.86 2.86 7.67
C GLN A 86 -15.78 2.63 8.73
N ASP A 87 -16.09 1.90 9.80
CA ASP A 87 -15.12 1.59 10.86
C ASP A 87 -13.92 0.80 10.33
N GLU A 88 -14.15 -0.15 9.42
CA GLU A 88 -13.06 -0.87 8.74
C GLU A 88 -12.19 0.07 7.89
N LEU A 89 -12.79 1.09 7.26
CA LEU A 89 -12.05 2.12 6.53
C LEU A 89 -11.20 2.97 7.46
N GLU A 90 -11.74 3.39 8.61
CA GLU A 90 -11.03 4.21 9.59
C GLU A 90 -9.82 3.49 10.20
N VAL A 91 -9.91 2.18 10.44
CA VAL A 91 -8.74 1.37 10.85
C VAL A 91 -7.61 1.46 9.82
N CYS A 92 -7.96 1.49 8.53
CA CYS A 92 -6.99 1.58 7.43
C CYS A 92 -6.47 3.00 7.18
N LYS A 93 -7.03 4.02 7.83
CA LYS A 93 -6.50 5.39 7.84
C LYS A 93 -5.35 5.57 8.81
N GLN A 94 -5.29 4.73 9.85
CA GLN A 94 -4.28 4.86 10.88
C GLN A 94 -2.87 4.67 10.31
N ARG A 95 -2.01 5.66 10.58
CA ARG A 95 -0.57 5.61 10.34
C ARG A 95 0.20 6.40 11.38
#